data_AF-A0A1H9S3K7-F1
#
_entry.id   AF-A0A1H9S3K7-F1
#
_cell.length_a   1.000
_cell.length_b   1.000
_cell.length_c   1.000
_cell.angle_alpha   90.00
_cell.angle_beta   90.00
_cell.angle_gamma   90.00
#
_symmetry.space_group_name_H-M   'P 1'
#
loop_
_entity.id
_entity.type
_entity.pdbx_description
1 polymer ?
#
loop_
_entity_poly.entity_id
_entity_poly.type
_entity_poly.pdbx_seq_one_letter_code
_entity_poly.pdbx_strand_id
1 'polypeptide(L)'
;MFNRLLWLNSAPVIFVVLLEMLGKPVFAAELQRNPERYKQELLEIEGRLDAKIKELDEKLKRLEKLESASDSNTDLKSDAVSVVPVDTEQTVTISEQTELPQTQEDVSAEMAVLDTKTQDDFANFSYGKHGFQFTTNDKKFSLAIQNRIQTRYSNPFDSDPRSIEDLERNESSFRIRRARTRLRGHAYWPWLKYYLQYDWSQPVLRDLNLTIEKFKWARLWVGRGKVVYNDERVSSSANQQFVNRSIVNDLFTVDRQQGVQLLGNLFPGTWHDISYFAGVFTGLGVGENSNDDNRMMYSGRLQWNALGGEMPFSQSDLEYHESPALGFAFAAATNRSRCTVFRTDSNSCRNLPGFEPGRDGQYRLNQMMEEVRFKWRGFSLKHEMHWKEVIDTLKSQNDPARKTNLIGGLVQAGYFPHYIIPEIPKNLEFAGRYAFVDPNVDVGKDRQEEFSGIMTYFFNGHANKVNFQVSHLVVQGQSDQRFWLQWDLTF
;
A
#
# COMPACT_ATOMS: atom_id res chain seq x y z
N MET A 1 29.44 -29.14 -1.24
CA MET A 1 29.52 -28.20 -2.39
C MET A 1 29.60 -26.75 -1.87
N PHE A 2 30.61 -26.46 -1.04
CA PHE A 2 30.86 -25.15 -0.43
C PHE A 2 32.34 -24.83 -0.66
N ASN A 3 32.64 -24.02 -1.68
CA ASN A 3 33.92 -23.31 -1.89
C ASN A 3 33.90 -22.60 -3.26
N ARG A 4 33.39 -21.36 -3.28
CA ARG A 4 33.61 -20.29 -4.28
C ARG A 4 32.64 -19.12 -3.98
N LEU A 5 32.93 -18.38 -2.91
CA LEU A 5 32.33 -17.06 -2.66
C LEU A 5 33.40 -16.14 -2.05
N LEU A 6 34.39 -15.80 -2.87
CA LEU A 6 35.47 -14.86 -2.60
C LEU A 6 35.76 -14.11 -3.91
N TRP A 7 36.19 -12.85 -3.79
CA TRP A 7 36.47 -11.90 -4.87
C TRP A 7 35.28 -11.26 -5.58
N LEU A 8 34.82 -10.13 -5.01
CA LEU A 8 34.34 -8.98 -5.78
C LEU A 8 34.67 -7.68 -5.02
N ASN A 9 35.95 -7.28 -5.08
CA ASN A 9 36.41 -5.99 -4.56
C ASN A 9 36.01 -4.87 -5.53
N SER A 10 34.87 -4.20 -5.29
CA SER A 10 34.58 -2.80 -5.68
C SER A 10 33.16 -2.42 -5.28
N ALA A 11 32.97 -1.82 -4.11
CA ALA A 11 31.73 -1.16 -3.70
C ALA A 11 32.06 0.22 -3.08
N PRO A 12 31.28 1.28 -3.37
CA PRO A 12 31.70 2.64 -3.03
C PRO A 12 31.52 2.98 -1.54
N VAL A 13 32.44 3.84 -1.07
CA VAL A 13 32.73 4.37 0.29
C VAL A 13 31.54 4.79 1.18
N ILE A 14 30.32 4.91 0.63
CA ILE A 14 29.13 5.49 1.29
C ILE A 14 28.75 4.76 2.60
N PHE A 15 29.04 3.46 2.71
CA PHE A 15 28.66 2.67 3.89
C PHE A 15 29.49 2.97 5.16
N VAL A 16 30.66 3.60 5.04
CA VAL A 16 31.54 3.91 6.19
C VAL A 16 31.09 5.18 6.92
N VAL A 17 30.69 6.21 6.15
CA VAL A 17 30.33 7.54 6.68
C VAL A 17 29.15 7.47 7.66
N LEU A 18 28.19 6.57 7.42
CA LEU A 18 27.03 6.40 8.31
C LEU A 18 27.40 5.78 9.67
N LEU A 19 28.51 5.03 9.75
CA LEU A 19 28.96 4.37 10.97
C LEU A 19 29.85 5.30 11.82
N GLU A 20 30.71 6.10 11.18
CA GLU A 20 31.56 7.09 11.89
C GLU A 20 30.76 8.22 12.53
N MET A 21 29.62 8.61 11.93
CA MET A 21 28.68 9.60 12.50
C MET A 21 28.08 9.19 13.87
N LEU A 22 28.11 7.90 14.24
CA LEU A 22 27.62 7.37 15.52
C LEU A 22 28.73 7.22 16.59
N GLY A 23 29.97 7.57 16.26
CA GLY A 23 31.19 7.21 16.99
C GLY A 23 31.56 8.03 18.24
N LYS A 24 30.61 8.43 19.12
CA LYS A 24 30.95 8.98 20.46
C LYS A 24 30.02 8.49 21.58
N PRO A 25 30.54 8.07 22.76
CA PRO A 25 29.76 7.42 23.80
C PRO A 25 29.01 8.42 24.71
N VAL A 26 27.74 8.70 24.41
CA VAL A 26 26.83 9.41 25.34
C VAL A 26 26.18 8.43 26.35
N PHE A 27 26.04 7.16 25.97
CA PHE A 27 25.34 6.11 26.75
C PHE A 27 25.96 5.70 28.09
N ALA A 28 27.06 6.33 28.53
CA ALA A 28 27.68 6.05 29.83
C ALA A 28 27.09 6.86 31.00
N ALA A 29 26.31 7.92 30.74
CA ALA A 29 25.89 8.88 31.77
C ALA A 29 24.51 8.62 32.39
N GLU A 30 23.65 7.79 31.78
CA GLU A 30 22.23 7.70 32.14
C GLU A 30 21.90 6.58 33.15
N LEU A 31 22.86 5.70 33.45
CA LEU A 31 22.69 4.49 34.26
C LEU A 31 22.89 4.70 35.78
N GLN A 32 22.59 5.88 36.32
CA GLN A 32 22.68 6.16 37.76
C GLN A 32 21.74 7.26 38.32
N ARG A 33 20.51 7.40 37.79
CA ARG A 33 19.49 8.27 38.44
C ARG A 33 18.95 7.63 39.72
N ASN A 34 18.86 8.41 40.80
CA ASN A 34 18.28 7.98 42.08
C ASN A 34 16.75 7.71 41.92
N PRO A 35 16.24 6.51 42.28
CA PRO A 35 14.83 6.15 42.13
C PRO A 35 13.85 7.11 42.82
N GLU A 36 14.19 7.70 43.97
CA GLU A 36 13.29 8.62 44.67
C GLU A 36 13.10 9.95 43.92
N ARG A 37 14.17 10.43 43.29
CA ARG A 37 14.12 11.65 42.47
C ARG A 37 13.28 11.44 41.21
N TYR A 38 13.40 10.28 40.58
CA TYR A 38 12.54 9.92 39.44
C TYR A 38 11.06 9.79 39.85
N LYS A 39 10.77 9.28 41.05
CA LYS A 39 9.41 9.26 41.61
C LYS A 39 8.85 10.67 41.86
N GLN A 40 9.67 11.61 42.30
CA GLN A 40 9.27 13.02 42.44
C GLN A 40 9.02 13.67 41.07
N GLU A 41 9.92 13.47 40.10
CA GLU A 41 9.76 13.96 38.72
C GLU A 41 8.46 13.44 38.07
N LEU A 42 8.07 12.18 38.32
CA LEU A 42 6.79 11.62 37.86
C LEU A 42 5.57 12.26 38.54
N LEU A 43 5.60 12.50 39.87
CA LEU A 43 4.49 13.12 40.60
C LEU A 43 4.28 14.59 40.19
N GLU A 44 5.35 15.33 39.84
CA GLU A 44 5.23 16.67 39.27
C GLU A 44 4.62 16.66 37.86
N ILE A 45 4.90 15.62 37.06
CA ILE A 45 4.30 15.43 35.73
C ILE A 45 2.81 15.07 35.86
N GLU A 46 2.45 14.19 36.79
CA GLU A 46 1.07 13.79 37.09
C GLU A 46 0.21 14.99 37.53
N GLY A 47 0.66 15.76 38.52
CA GLY A 47 -0.03 16.98 38.96
C GLY A 47 -0.14 18.07 37.88
N ARG A 48 0.83 18.14 36.96
CA ARG A 48 0.76 19.02 35.77
C ARG A 48 -0.22 18.52 34.71
N LEU A 49 -0.46 17.22 34.63
CA LEU A 49 -1.43 16.62 33.72
C LEU A 49 -2.86 16.83 34.24
N ASP A 50 -3.10 16.58 35.53
CA ASP A 50 -4.39 16.82 36.18
C ASP A 50 -4.83 18.29 36.07
N ALA A 51 -3.91 19.24 36.26
CA ALA A 51 -4.17 20.67 36.08
C ALA A 51 -4.65 21.00 34.66
N LYS A 52 -4.07 20.36 33.62
CA LYS A 52 -4.49 20.53 32.22
C LYS A 52 -5.81 19.84 31.91
N ILE A 53 -6.08 18.67 32.49
CA ILE A 53 -7.37 17.98 32.35
C ILE A 53 -8.49 18.86 32.91
N LYS A 54 -8.29 19.46 34.09
CA LYS A 54 -9.24 20.39 34.69
C LYS A 54 -9.45 21.66 33.84
N GLU A 55 -8.40 22.22 33.25
CA GLU A 55 -8.50 23.35 32.32
C GLU A 55 -9.29 22.99 31.04
N LEU A 56 -9.18 21.76 30.56
CA LEU A 56 -9.96 21.23 29.44
C LEU A 56 -11.44 21.03 29.80
N ASP A 57 -11.75 20.49 30.97
CA ASP A 57 -13.13 20.34 31.47
C ASP A 57 -13.85 21.69 31.62
N GLU A 58 -13.15 22.73 32.11
CA GLU A 58 -13.71 24.08 32.21
C GLU A 58 -13.93 24.73 30.83
N LYS A 59 -13.07 24.44 29.85
CA LYS A 59 -13.27 24.87 28.45
C LYS A 59 -14.43 24.12 27.79
N LEU A 60 -14.58 22.83 28.01
CA LEU A 60 -15.68 22.02 27.48
C LEU A 60 -17.03 22.54 27.99
N LYS A 61 -17.17 22.74 29.30
CA LYS A 61 -18.38 23.32 29.92
C LYS A 61 -18.70 24.74 29.46
N ARG A 62 -17.70 25.47 28.96
CA ARG A 62 -17.89 26.79 28.35
C ARG A 62 -18.36 26.71 26.89
N LEU A 63 -17.92 25.69 26.14
CA LEU A 63 -18.41 25.40 24.79
C LEU A 63 -19.85 24.88 24.83
N GLU A 64 -20.17 23.91 25.68
CA GLU A 64 -21.54 23.39 25.90
C GLU A 64 -22.53 24.53 26.20
N LYS A 65 -22.13 25.51 27.02
CA LYS A 65 -22.94 26.70 27.30
C LYS A 65 -23.12 27.63 26.10
N LEU A 66 -22.10 27.80 25.26
CA LEU A 66 -22.19 28.62 24.04
C LEU A 66 -23.08 27.96 22.98
N GLU A 67 -22.98 26.63 22.84
CA GLU A 67 -23.81 25.82 21.95
C GLU A 67 -25.28 25.88 22.37
N SER A 68 -25.58 25.61 23.66
CA SER A 68 -26.95 25.72 24.21
C SER A 68 -27.56 27.13 24.13
N ALA A 69 -26.74 28.18 23.99
CA ALA A 69 -27.21 29.55 23.77
C ALA A 69 -27.41 29.87 22.27
N SER A 70 -26.70 29.19 21.37
CA SER A 70 -26.87 29.32 19.92
C SER A 70 -28.22 28.76 19.49
N ASP A 71 -28.59 27.58 19.99
CA ASP A 71 -29.84 26.89 19.65
C ASP A 71 -31.11 27.65 20.11
N SER A 72 -30.96 28.58 21.07
CA SER A 72 -32.09 29.40 21.56
C SER A 72 -32.45 30.61 20.68
N ASN A 73 -31.74 30.85 19.56
CA ASN A 73 -31.76 32.14 18.87
C ASN A 73 -31.86 32.07 17.33
N THR A 74 -32.57 31.08 16.80
CA THR A 74 -32.96 31.01 15.38
C THR A 74 -34.48 30.97 15.22
N ASP A 75 -35.10 32.14 15.24
CA ASP A 75 -36.47 32.33 14.75
C ASP A 75 -36.60 33.72 14.09
N LEU A 76 -37.54 33.85 13.15
CA LEU A 76 -37.86 35.07 12.39
C LEU A 76 -36.74 35.68 11.51
N LYS A 77 -36.76 35.36 10.20
CA LYS A 77 -37.40 36.25 9.20
C LYS A 77 -37.23 35.77 7.75
N SER A 78 -38.34 35.81 7.00
CA SER A 78 -38.37 35.72 5.54
C SER A 78 -39.19 36.89 4.99
N ASP A 79 -38.56 37.83 4.30
CA ASP A 79 -39.23 38.93 3.61
C ASP A 79 -39.10 38.73 2.08
N ALA A 80 -40.20 38.90 1.35
CA ALA A 80 -40.30 38.62 -0.07
C ALA A 80 -40.19 39.89 -0.94
N VAL A 81 -39.68 39.75 -2.17
CA VAL A 81 -39.73 40.78 -3.22
C VAL A 81 -40.09 40.14 -4.55
N SER A 82 -41.01 40.75 -5.30
CA SER A 82 -41.50 40.26 -6.59
C SER A 82 -41.70 41.41 -7.58
N VAL A 83 -41.11 41.29 -8.78
CA VAL A 83 -41.35 42.14 -9.96
C VAL A 83 -41.29 41.25 -11.22
N VAL A 84 -41.96 41.66 -12.30
CA VAL A 84 -42.39 40.82 -13.45
C VAL A 84 -41.67 41.24 -14.77
N PRO A 85 -41.96 40.69 -15.98
CA PRO A 85 -40.92 40.39 -16.99
C PRO A 85 -40.99 41.24 -18.28
N VAL A 86 -40.07 40.97 -19.23
CA VAL A 86 -40.22 41.26 -20.67
C VAL A 86 -39.62 40.12 -21.52
N ASP A 87 -40.35 39.81 -22.59
CA ASP A 87 -40.10 39.16 -23.90
C ASP A 87 -38.63 38.93 -24.39
N THR A 88 -38.32 38.11 -25.41
CA THR A 88 -39.07 37.83 -26.66
C THR A 88 -38.69 36.48 -27.34
N GLU A 89 -39.65 35.87 -28.05
CA GLU A 89 -39.61 34.96 -29.25
C GLU A 89 -38.32 34.21 -29.67
N GLN A 90 -38.30 33.02 -30.29
CA GLN A 90 -39.28 32.07 -30.90
C GLN A 90 -38.56 30.67 -30.93
N THR A 91 -39.00 29.50 -31.45
CA THR A 91 -40.11 28.93 -32.27
C THR A 91 -40.30 27.44 -31.80
N VAL A 92 -41.44 26.74 -31.85
CA VAL A 92 -42.20 26.15 -32.99
C VAL A 92 -41.37 25.14 -33.81
N THR A 93 -41.68 23.84 -33.93
CA THR A 93 -42.78 22.95 -33.45
C THR A 93 -42.25 21.50 -33.39
N ILE A 94 -42.96 20.39 -33.09
CA ILE A 94 -44.40 20.07 -33.12
C ILE A 94 -44.84 19.07 -32.02
N SER A 95 -46.10 18.65 -32.07
CA SER A 95 -46.87 17.85 -31.11
C SER A 95 -46.95 16.35 -31.40
N GLU A 96 -47.29 15.56 -30.37
CA GLU A 96 -48.40 14.59 -30.49
C GLU A 96 -49.21 14.55 -29.18
N GLN A 97 -50.53 14.37 -29.25
CA GLN A 97 -51.46 14.34 -28.11
C GLN A 97 -52.14 12.97 -28.02
N THR A 98 -52.54 12.55 -26.82
CA THR A 98 -53.81 11.83 -26.54
C THR A 98 -54.13 11.98 -25.05
N GLU A 99 -55.42 12.03 -24.71
CA GLU A 99 -55.92 12.51 -23.41
C GLU A 99 -56.26 11.38 -22.42
N LEU A 100 -56.41 11.77 -21.15
CA LEU A 100 -57.01 10.98 -20.08
C LEU A 100 -58.55 11.03 -20.15
N PRO A 101 -59.23 10.06 -19.53
CA PRO A 101 -60.46 10.34 -18.79
C PRO A 101 -60.21 10.32 -17.28
N GLN A 102 -60.81 11.28 -16.57
CA GLN A 102 -60.89 11.27 -15.10
C GLN A 102 -62.22 10.65 -14.65
N THR A 103 -62.22 10.02 -13.49
CA THR A 103 -63.40 9.98 -12.59
C THR A 103 -62.92 10.11 -11.14
N GLN A 104 -63.57 10.99 -10.38
CA GLN A 104 -63.43 11.10 -8.94
C GLN A 104 -64.57 10.30 -8.29
N GLU A 105 -64.34 9.73 -7.11
CA GLU A 105 -65.38 9.55 -6.10
C GLU A 105 -64.75 9.53 -4.70
N ASP A 106 -65.46 10.07 -3.71
CA ASP A 106 -64.92 10.37 -2.39
C ASP A 106 -64.91 9.15 -1.45
N VAL A 107 -63.85 9.00 -0.66
CA VAL A 107 -63.91 8.32 0.65
C VAL A 107 -63.18 9.19 1.67
N SER A 108 -63.87 9.53 2.76
CA SER A 108 -63.36 10.43 3.79
C SER A 108 -62.77 9.68 4.99
N ALA A 109 -61.75 10.30 5.58
CA ALA A 109 -61.29 10.16 6.97
C ALA A 109 -61.29 8.75 7.60
N GLU A 110 -60.11 8.11 7.62
CA GLU A 110 -59.74 7.28 8.78
C GLU A 110 -58.33 7.69 9.28
N MET A 111 -58.24 8.05 10.56
CA MET A 111 -56.99 8.45 11.22
C MET A 111 -56.14 7.23 11.55
N ALA A 112 -55.53 6.63 10.54
CA ALA A 112 -54.42 5.69 10.73
C ALA A 112 -53.22 6.47 11.31
N VAL A 113 -53.10 6.50 12.64
CA VAL A 113 -51.87 6.90 13.32
C VAL A 113 -50.79 5.95 12.85
N LEU A 114 -49.89 6.45 12.00
CA LEU A 114 -48.69 5.74 11.60
C LEU A 114 -47.78 5.66 12.82
N ASP A 115 -47.96 4.58 13.58
CA ASP A 115 -47.09 4.08 14.63
C ASP A 115 -45.66 4.02 14.09
N THR A 116 -44.89 5.09 14.35
CA THR A 116 -43.49 5.22 13.96
C THR A 116 -42.64 4.33 14.85
N LYS A 117 -42.80 3.01 14.64
CA LYS A 117 -41.89 1.99 15.12
C LYS A 117 -40.49 2.45 14.82
N THR A 118 -39.75 2.79 15.87
CA THR A 118 -38.31 3.00 15.82
C THR A 118 -37.74 1.77 15.15
N GLN A 119 -37.25 1.93 13.93
CA GLN A 119 -36.67 0.86 13.16
C GLN A 119 -35.43 0.39 13.92
N ASP A 120 -35.51 -0.79 14.53
CA ASP A 120 -34.37 -1.43 15.19
C ASP A 120 -33.27 -1.59 14.13
N ASP A 121 -32.27 -0.72 14.17
CA ASP A 121 -31.21 -0.66 13.17
C ASP A 121 -30.35 -1.92 13.29
N PHE A 122 -30.70 -2.95 12.51
CA PHE A 122 -30.06 -4.27 12.56
C PHE A 122 -28.54 -4.23 12.38
N ALA A 123 -28.02 -3.15 11.77
CA ALA A 123 -26.59 -2.84 11.69
C ALA A 123 -26.34 -1.33 11.81
N ASN A 124 -25.31 -0.98 12.59
CA ASN A 124 -24.78 0.38 12.69
C ASN A 124 -24.02 0.75 11.40
N PHE A 125 -24.28 1.96 10.88
CA PHE A 125 -23.61 2.57 9.73
C PHE A 125 -22.66 3.70 10.16
N SER A 126 -21.44 3.69 9.61
CA SER A 126 -20.42 4.70 9.89
C SER A 126 -19.48 4.92 8.69
N TYR A 127 -18.72 6.01 8.71
CA TYR A 127 -17.62 6.26 7.78
C TYR A 127 -16.29 6.38 8.53
N GLY A 128 -15.18 6.00 7.90
CA GLY A 128 -13.86 6.16 8.52
C GLY A 128 -12.71 5.65 7.66
N LYS A 129 -11.59 5.26 8.29
CA LYS A 129 -10.34 4.82 7.63
C LYS A 129 -10.49 3.66 6.62
N HIS A 130 -11.64 3.01 6.58
CA HIS A 130 -11.95 1.87 5.72
C HIS A 130 -13.20 2.11 4.86
N GLY A 131 -13.58 3.39 4.69
CA GLY A 131 -14.76 3.84 3.96
C GLY A 131 -16.06 3.61 4.73
N PHE A 132 -17.13 3.36 3.98
CA PHE A 132 -18.45 3.07 4.51
C PHE A 132 -18.45 1.72 5.22
N GLN A 133 -18.81 1.71 6.49
CA GLN A 133 -18.72 0.56 7.39
C GLN A 133 -20.08 0.25 7.99
N PHE A 134 -20.54 -0.97 7.76
CA PHE A 134 -21.77 -1.57 8.28
C PHE A 134 -21.36 -2.67 9.27
N THR A 135 -21.99 -2.74 10.45
CA THR A 135 -21.71 -3.81 11.43
C THR A 135 -22.99 -4.17 12.19
N THR A 136 -23.35 -5.46 12.22
CA THR A 136 -24.56 -5.93 12.92
C THR A 136 -24.47 -5.69 14.43
N ASN A 137 -25.61 -5.47 15.09
CA ASN A 137 -25.62 -5.18 16.54
C ASN A 137 -25.08 -6.36 17.38
N ASP A 138 -25.27 -7.59 16.91
CA ASP A 138 -24.68 -8.80 17.50
C ASP A 138 -23.18 -8.98 17.20
N LYS A 139 -22.60 -8.08 16.39
CA LYS A 139 -21.21 -8.04 15.94
C LYS A 139 -20.73 -9.29 15.19
N LYS A 140 -21.63 -10.19 14.74
CA LYS A 140 -21.26 -11.38 13.96
C LYS A 140 -20.87 -11.06 12.52
N PHE A 141 -21.35 -9.95 11.96
CA PHE A 141 -21.04 -9.53 10.60
C PHE A 141 -20.55 -8.07 10.55
N SER A 142 -19.55 -7.82 9.70
CA SER A 142 -19.17 -6.47 9.29
C SER A 142 -18.87 -6.42 7.79
N LEU A 143 -19.09 -5.25 7.18
CA LEU A 143 -18.72 -4.93 5.81
C LEU A 143 -18.19 -3.50 5.76
N ALA A 144 -16.96 -3.34 5.28
CA ALA A 144 -16.33 -2.09 4.94
C ALA A 144 -16.16 -2.00 3.42
N ILE A 145 -16.76 -0.97 2.81
CA ILE A 145 -16.69 -0.65 1.38
C ILE A 145 -15.79 0.56 1.21
N GLN A 146 -14.65 0.37 0.53
CA GLN A 146 -13.70 1.43 0.24
C GLN A 146 -13.37 1.47 -1.25
N ASN A 147 -13.59 2.62 -1.86
CA ASN A 147 -13.23 2.93 -3.22
C ASN A 147 -11.90 3.69 -3.29
N ARG A 148 -11.27 3.64 -4.46
CA ARG A 148 -10.04 4.39 -4.73
C ARG A 148 -9.91 4.71 -6.21
N ILE A 149 -9.64 5.97 -6.50
CA ILE A 149 -9.35 6.51 -7.82
C ILE A 149 -7.92 7.04 -7.80
N GLN A 150 -7.16 6.75 -8.85
CA GLN A 150 -5.81 7.27 -9.03
C GLN A 150 -5.65 7.75 -10.48
N THR A 151 -5.60 9.06 -10.67
CA THR A 151 -5.37 9.71 -11.97
C THR A 151 -3.90 10.08 -12.11
N ARG A 152 -3.38 10.00 -13.34
CA ARG A 152 -1.97 10.24 -13.64
C ARG A 152 -1.81 10.97 -14.97
N TYR A 153 -0.91 11.94 -15.00
CA TYR A 153 -0.25 12.43 -16.20
C TYR A 153 1.18 11.89 -16.26
N SER A 154 1.66 11.55 -17.46
CA SER A 154 3.03 11.07 -17.72
C SER A 154 3.63 11.75 -18.94
N ASN A 155 4.93 12.02 -18.89
CA ASN A 155 5.74 12.48 -20.01
C ASN A 155 7.19 11.98 -19.82
N PRO A 156 7.92 11.55 -20.86
CA PRO A 156 7.48 11.26 -22.21
C PRO A 156 6.87 9.84 -22.35
N PHE A 157 6.80 9.05 -21.28
CA PHE A 157 6.14 7.72 -21.26
C PHE A 157 5.66 7.31 -19.84
N ASP A 158 4.80 6.28 -19.74
CA ASP A 158 4.29 5.74 -18.44
C ASP A 158 4.82 4.34 -18.06
N SER A 159 5.41 3.61 -19.01
CA SER A 159 6.07 2.32 -18.78
C SER A 159 7.41 2.50 -18.09
N ASP A 160 7.84 1.50 -17.31
CA ASP A 160 9.23 1.37 -16.88
C ASP A 160 10.00 0.66 -18.02
N PRO A 161 10.94 1.34 -18.71
CA PRO A 161 11.47 0.88 -19.98
C PRO A 161 12.40 -0.32 -19.83
N ARG A 162 12.31 -1.29 -20.76
CA ARG A 162 13.09 -2.53 -20.73
C ARG A 162 13.99 -2.73 -21.94
N SER A 163 13.76 -1.98 -23.01
CA SER A 163 14.63 -1.85 -24.17
C SER A 163 14.85 -0.38 -24.54
N ILE A 164 15.65 -0.12 -25.56
CA ILE A 164 15.92 1.24 -26.06
C ILE A 164 14.63 1.84 -26.66
N GLU A 165 13.84 1.04 -27.37
CA GLU A 165 12.57 1.43 -28.00
C GLU A 165 11.44 1.71 -26.99
N ASP A 166 11.59 1.30 -25.72
CA ASP A 166 10.74 1.76 -24.62
C ASP A 166 11.15 3.14 -24.09
N LEU A 167 12.43 3.48 -24.20
CA LEU A 167 13.06 4.69 -23.67
C LEU A 167 12.93 5.86 -24.65
N GLU A 168 13.00 5.60 -25.96
CA GLU A 168 12.88 6.60 -27.04
C GLU A 168 11.43 7.09 -27.29
N ARG A 169 10.44 6.62 -26.53
CA ARG A 169 9.02 6.96 -26.73
C ARG A 169 8.71 8.39 -26.32
N ASN A 170 7.99 9.13 -27.17
CA ASN A 170 7.60 10.52 -26.89
C ASN A 170 6.07 10.71 -26.90
N GLU A 171 5.41 10.10 -25.91
CA GLU A 171 3.96 10.01 -25.76
C GLU A 171 3.50 10.57 -24.39
N SER A 172 3.08 11.84 -24.38
CA SER A 172 2.41 12.40 -23.20
C SER A 172 1.04 11.73 -23.00
N SER A 173 0.76 11.22 -21.79
CA SER A 173 -0.49 10.47 -21.52
C SER A 173 -1.21 10.96 -20.26
N PHE A 174 -2.54 11.06 -20.33
CA PHE A 174 -3.43 11.14 -19.17
C PHE A 174 -4.14 9.80 -19.01
N ARG A 175 -4.16 9.23 -17.79
CA ARG A 175 -4.81 7.94 -17.54
C ARG A 175 -5.38 7.79 -16.14
N ILE A 176 -6.49 7.07 -16.04
CA ILE A 176 -6.95 6.46 -14.78
C ILE A 176 -6.03 5.26 -14.53
N ARG A 177 -5.01 5.44 -13.70
CA ARG A 177 -3.98 4.43 -13.45
C ARG A 177 -4.51 3.27 -12.61
N ARG A 178 -5.43 3.54 -11.68
CA ARG A 178 -6.10 2.59 -10.79
C ARG A 178 -7.51 3.11 -10.47
N ALA A 179 -8.54 2.28 -10.65
CA ALA A 179 -9.89 2.52 -10.14
C ALA A 179 -10.34 1.24 -9.44
N ARG A 180 -10.56 1.25 -8.13
CA ARG A 180 -10.69 0.01 -7.32
C ARG A 180 -11.77 0.10 -6.27
N THR A 181 -12.41 -1.02 -6.02
CA THR A 181 -13.28 -1.23 -4.86
C THR A 181 -12.70 -2.36 -4.01
N ARG A 182 -12.64 -2.13 -2.71
CA ARG A 182 -12.27 -3.11 -1.68
C ARG A 182 -13.50 -3.39 -0.83
N LEU A 183 -13.85 -4.65 -0.66
CA LEU A 183 -14.86 -5.11 0.29
C LEU A 183 -14.14 -5.96 1.34
N ARG A 184 -14.37 -5.70 2.63
CA ARG A 184 -13.75 -6.49 3.70
C ARG A 184 -14.50 -6.40 5.01
N GLY A 185 -14.33 -7.39 5.86
CA GLY A 185 -14.92 -7.43 7.17
C GLY A 185 -14.78 -8.81 7.77
N HIS A 186 -15.78 -9.23 8.53
CA HIS A 186 -15.87 -10.57 9.12
C HIS A 186 -17.28 -11.12 9.01
N ALA A 187 -17.40 -12.45 9.08
CA ALA A 187 -18.67 -13.16 8.97
C ALA A 187 -18.74 -14.28 10.01
N TYR A 188 -19.90 -14.44 10.65
CA TYR A 188 -20.19 -15.32 11.80
C TYR A 188 -19.37 -15.03 13.08
N TRP A 189 -18.07 -14.79 12.97
CA TRP A 189 -17.16 -14.48 14.09
C TRP A 189 -16.17 -13.36 13.73
N PRO A 190 -15.83 -12.43 14.64
CA PRO A 190 -14.84 -11.36 14.39
C PRO A 190 -13.43 -11.79 13.98
N TRP A 191 -13.08 -13.06 14.20
CA TRP A 191 -11.79 -13.65 13.78
C TRP A 191 -11.86 -14.37 12.42
N LEU A 192 -13.04 -14.57 11.83
CA LEU A 192 -13.21 -15.12 10.48
C LEU A 192 -13.42 -13.97 9.50
N LYS A 193 -12.31 -13.48 8.95
CA LYS A 193 -12.27 -12.28 8.11
C LYS A 193 -12.30 -12.63 6.63
N TYR A 194 -12.83 -11.73 5.82
CA TYR A 194 -12.82 -11.82 4.37
C TYR A 194 -12.26 -10.55 3.73
N TYR A 195 -11.64 -10.68 2.57
CA TYR A 195 -11.10 -9.57 1.78
C TYR A 195 -11.28 -9.79 0.28
N LEU A 196 -11.86 -8.80 -0.39
CA LEU A 196 -12.01 -8.72 -1.83
C LEU A 196 -11.43 -7.40 -2.36
N GLN A 197 -10.72 -7.44 -3.49
CA GLN A 197 -10.31 -6.25 -4.25
C GLN A 197 -10.57 -6.45 -5.74
N TYR A 198 -11.47 -5.63 -6.30
CA TYR A 198 -11.69 -5.52 -7.74
C TYR A 198 -11.00 -4.26 -8.30
N ASP A 199 -10.66 -4.29 -9.59
CA ASP A 199 -10.04 -3.18 -10.31
C ASP A 199 -10.75 -2.91 -11.62
N TRP A 200 -11.50 -1.81 -11.66
CA TRP A 200 -12.28 -1.36 -12.81
C TRP A 200 -11.39 -0.82 -13.94
N SER A 201 -10.19 -0.31 -13.63
CA SER A 201 -9.24 0.20 -14.63
C SER A 201 -8.46 -0.91 -15.35
N GLN A 202 -8.45 -2.12 -14.78
CA GLN A 202 -7.91 -3.33 -15.37
C GLN A 202 -8.82 -4.49 -14.96
N PRO A 203 -10.03 -4.66 -15.58
CA PRO A 203 -11.13 -5.51 -15.12
C PRO A 203 -10.74 -6.90 -14.60
N VAL A 204 -10.39 -6.99 -13.31
CA VAL A 204 -9.91 -8.22 -12.69
C VAL A 204 -10.16 -8.23 -11.18
N LEU A 205 -10.61 -9.39 -10.68
CA LEU A 205 -10.69 -9.70 -9.26
C LEU A 205 -9.28 -10.01 -8.74
N ARG A 206 -8.57 -8.97 -8.28
CA ARG A 206 -7.16 -9.04 -7.87
C ARG A 206 -6.98 -9.94 -6.65
N ASP A 207 -7.77 -9.69 -5.59
CA ASP A 207 -7.70 -10.41 -4.33
C ASP A 207 -9.10 -10.94 -3.97
N LEU A 208 -9.19 -12.19 -3.49
CA LEU A 208 -10.37 -12.78 -2.87
C LEU A 208 -9.89 -13.87 -1.89
N ASN A 209 -9.99 -13.62 -0.59
CA ASN A 209 -9.49 -14.56 0.42
C ASN A 209 -10.28 -14.49 1.74
N LEU A 210 -10.16 -15.57 2.49
CA LEU A 210 -10.59 -15.70 3.88
C LEU A 210 -9.35 -15.76 4.79
N THR A 211 -9.43 -15.18 5.98
CA THR A 211 -8.36 -15.27 6.99
C THR A 211 -8.94 -15.61 8.35
N ILE A 212 -8.41 -16.67 8.96
CA ILE A 212 -8.73 -17.11 10.33
C ILE A 212 -7.67 -16.50 11.26
N GLU A 213 -8.03 -15.41 11.94
CA GLU A 213 -7.15 -14.67 12.86
C GLU A 213 -7.54 -14.92 14.34
N LYS A 214 -7.83 -16.19 14.69
CA LYS A 214 -8.23 -16.56 16.06
C LYS A 214 -7.09 -16.43 17.08
N PHE A 215 -5.84 -16.51 16.64
CA PHE A 215 -4.64 -16.40 17.48
C PHE A 215 -3.69 -15.34 16.94
N LYS A 216 -2.99 -14.61 17.83
CA LYS A 216 -1.96 -13.62 17.41
C LYS A 216 -0.73 -14.29 16.79
N TRP A 217 -0.34 -15.45 17.33
CA TRP A 217 0.84 -16.21 16.90
C TRP A 217 0.62 -17.03 15.62
N ALA A 218 -0.64 -17.30 15.23
CA ALA A 218 -0.98 -18.04 14.01
C ALA A 218 -2.28 -17.53 13.38
N ARG A 219 -2.15 -17.04 12.15
CA ARG A 219 -3.22 -16.57 11.28
C ARG A 219 -3.19 -17.36 9.98
N LEU A 220 -4.28 -18.07 9.67
CA LEU A 220 -4.37 -18.89 8.46
C LEU A 220 -5.11 -18.13 7.36
N TRP A 221 -4.42 -17.82 6.27
CA TRP A 221 -4.96 -17.16 5.09
C TRP A 221 -5.19 -18.19 3.98
N VAL A 222 -6.34 -18.11 3.29
CA VAL A 222 -6.76 -19.04 2.24
C VAL A 222 -7.43 -18.29 1.09
N GLY A 223 -7.02 -18.55 -0.14
CA GLY A 223 -7.66 -18.02 -1.36
C GLY A 223 -6.66 -17.39 -2.33
N ARG A 224 -7.06 -16.26 -2.95
CA ARG A 224 -6.25 -15.46 -3.88
C ARG A 224 -5.82 -14.12 -3.28
N GLY A 225 -4.56 -13.77 -3.48
CA GLY A 225 -4.00 -12.48 -3.13
C GLY A 225 -2.49 -12.53 -3.01
N LYS A 226 -1.89 -11.49 -2.41
CA LYS A 226 -0.43 -11.35 -2.38
C LYS A 226 0.24 -12.43 -1.52
N VAL A 227 1.32 -12.99 -2.02
CA VAL A 227 2.27 -13.76 -1.20
C VAL A 227 3.12 -12.78 -0.40
N VAL A 228 3.33 -13.02 0.90
CA VAL A 228 4.18 -12.14 1.73
C VAL A 228 5.67 -12.44 1.52
N TYR A 229 6.21 -11.94 0.40
CA TYR A 229 7.61 -12.09 0.00
C TYR A 229 8.45 -10.83 0.34
N ASN A 230 8.33 -9.75 -0.44
CA ASN A 230 9.07 -8.48 -0.25
C ASN A 230 8.15 -7.28 0.04
N ASP A 231 8.60 -6.30 0.84
CA ASP A 231 7.80 -5.13 1.20
C ASP A 231 7.26 -4.40 -0.02
N GLU A 232 8.06 -4.17 -1.08
CA GLU A 232 7.60 -3.29 -2.17
C GLU A 232 6.35 -3.89 -2.80
N ARG A 233 6.34 -5.20 -3.04
CA ARG A 233 5.17 -5.88 -3.56
C ARG A 233 4.02 -5.97 -2.55
N VAL A 234 4.31 -6.30 -1.30
CA VAL A 234 3.32 -6.54 -0.23
C VAL A 234 2.63 -5.26 0.23
N SER A 235 3.37 -4.16 0.37
CA SER A 235 2.87 -2.81 0.65
C SER A 235 1.76 -2.42 -0.33
N SER A 236 0.71 -1.78 0.21
CA SER A 236 -0.41 -1.30 -0.60
C SER A 236 0.09 -0.30 -1.65
N SER A 237 -0.52 -0.30 -2.85
CA SER A 237 -0.12 0.66 -3.89
C SER A 237 -0.63 2.09 -3.66
N ALA A 238 -1.32 2.35 -2.55
CA ALA A 238 -1.54 3.70 -2.01
C ALA A 238 -0.40 4.07 -1.04
N ASN A 239 0.02 3.09 -0.23
CA ASN A 239 1.06 3.17 0.80
C ASN A 239 2.51 3.04 0.25
N GLN A 240 2.71 3.40 -1.02
CA GLN A 240 4.05 3.62 -1.58
C GLN A 240 4.40 5.10 -1.38
N GLN A 241 5.67 5.39 -1.13
CA GLN A 241 6.19 6.75 -1.13
C GLN A 241 6.24 7.29 -2.57
N PHE A 242 6.62 6.43 -3.53
CA PHE A 242 6.75 6.75 -4.96
C PHE A 242 5.47 6.48 -5.79
N VAL A 243 5.36 7.11 -6.97
CA VAL A 243 4.21 7.01 -7.89
C VAL A 243 3.98 5.58 -8.38
N ASN A 244 5.07 4.85 -8.59
CA ASN A 244 5.13 3.42 -8.88
C ASN A 244 6.22 2.77 -8.01
N ARG A 245 6.30 1.44 -8.10
CA ARG A 245 7.40 0.63 -7.58
C ARG A 245 8.70 0.91 -8.34
N SER A 246 9.80 0.37 -7.85
CA SER A 246 11.08 0.35 -8.55
C SER A 246 11.05 -0.52 -9.82
N ILE A 247 12.02 -0.31 -10.71
CA ILE A 247 12.32 -1.22 -11.82
C ILE A 247 12.58 -2.68 -11.38
N VAL A 248 12.93 -2.93 -10.11
CA VAL A 248 13.21 -4.27 -9.54
C VAL A 248 11.92 -5.08 -9.41
N ASN A 249 10.84 -4.46 -8.93
CA ASN A 249 9.63 -5.20 -8.52
C ASN A 249 9.11 -6.16 -9.60
N ASP A 250 8.91 -5.68 -10.82
CA ASP A 250 8.24 -6.46 -11.88
C ASP A 250 9.06 -7.69 -12.33
N LEU A 251 10.35 -7.79 -11.93
CA LEU A 251 11.25 -8.90 -12.28
C LEU A 251 11.50 -9.89 -11.14
N PHE A 252 11.47 -9.46 -9.88
CA PHE A 252 11.74 -10.32 -8.69
C PHE A 252 10.48 -10.62 -7.85
N THR A 253 9.32 -10.12 -8.26
CA THR A 253 8.04 -10.39 -7.61
C THR A 253 7.51 -11.82 -7.86
N VAL A 254 7.04 -12.47 -6.80
CA VAL A 254 6.10 -13.62 -6.86
C VAL A 254 4.63 -13.20 -7.02
N ASP A 255 4.35 -11.92 -6.77
CA ASP A 255 3.06 -11.23 -6.85
C ASP A 255 1.90 -11.87 -6.07
N ARG A 256 0.86 -12.31 -6.79
CA ARG A 256 -0.42 -12.76 -6.26
C ARG A 256 -0.64 -14.16 -6.73
N GLN A 257 -0.91 -15.07 -5.80
CA GLN A 257 -1.03 -16.49 -6.07
C GLN A 257 -2.31 -17.03 -5.42
N GLN A 258 -2.62 -18.29 -5.73
CA GLN A 258 -3.79 -18.99 -5.19
C GLN A 258 -3.32 -20.16 -4.34
N GLY A 259 -3.80 -20.25 -3.10
CA GLY A 259 -3.35 -21.25 -2.14
C GLY A 259 -3.57 -20.85 -0.69
N VAL A 260 -2.61 -21.18 0.16
CA VAL A 260 -2.67 -21.04 1.62
C VAL A 260 -1.37 -20.42 2.13
N GLN A 261 -1.45 -19.48 3.07
CA GLN A 261 -0.28 -19.04 3.83
C GLN A 261 -0.59 -18.88 5.32
N LEU A 262 0.36 -19.28 6.15
CA LEU A 262 0.36 -19.11 7.60
C LEU A 262 1.21 -17.88 7.93
N LEU A 263 0.64 -16.94 8.68
CA LEU A 263 1.32 -15.75 9.17
C LEU A 263 1.34 -15.81 10.71
N GLY A 264 2.47 -15.49 11.33
CA GLY A 264 2.57 -15.41 12.79
C GLY A 264 3.50 -14.29 13.23
N ASN A 265 3.27 -13.79 14.43
CA ASN A 265 4.19 -12.90 15.12
C ASN A 265 4.50 -13.49 16.51
N LEU A 266 5.79 -13.51 16.84
CA LEU A 266 6.37 -14.04 18.06
C LEU A 266 7.00 -12.90 18.85
N PHE A 267 6.79 -12.89 20.17
CA PHE A 267 7.33 -11.88 21.09
C PHE A 267 7.03 -10.40 20.71
N PRO A 268 5.76 -10.04 20.39
CA PRO A 268 5.39 -8.69 19.98
C PRO A 268 5.83 -7.62 20.97
N GLY A 269 6.39 -6.52 20.46
CA GLY A 269 6.87 -5.39 21.27
C GLY A 269 8.17 -5.64 22.04
N THR A 270 8.82 -6.79 21.86
CA THR A 270 10.15 -7.07 22.45
C THR A 270 11.27 -6.85 21.42
N TRP A 271 12.53 -6.85 21.84
CA TRP A 271 13.66 -6.82 20.90
C TRP A 271 13.80 -8.10 20.06
N HIS A 272 13.07 -9.18 20.40
CA HIS A 272 12.91 -10.40 19.60
C HIS A 272 11.57 -10.45 18.84
N ASP A 273 10.92 -9.32 18.58
CA ASP A 273 9.67 -9.24 17.82
C ASP A 273 9.91 -9.79 16.40
N ILE A 274 9.44 -11.01 16.15
CA ILE A 274 9.74 -11.80 14.96
C ILE A 274 8.43 -12.22 14.28
N SER A 275 8.21 -11.72 13.07
CA SER A 275 7.11 -12.15 12.21
C SER A 275 7.58 -13.19 11.20
N TYR A 276 6.84 -14.29 11.07
CA TYR A 276 7.10 -15.33 10.09
C TYR A 276 5.91 -15.51 9.15
N PHE A 277 6.21 -15.87 7.90
CA PHE A 277 5.23 -16.10 6.85
C PHE A 277 5.67 -17.33 6.05
N ALA A 278 4.79 -18.30 5.86
CA ALA A 278 5.06 -19.50 5.07
C ALA A 278 3.82 -19.91 4.28
N GLY A 279 3.97 -20.22 3.00
CA GLY A 279 2.82 -20.53 2.13
C GLY A 279 3.11 -21.48 0.98
N VAL A 280 2.02 -22.10 0.51
CA VAL A 280 1.97 -23.09 -0.58
C VAL A 280 0.91 -22.65 -1.57
N PHE A 281 1.26 -22.56 -2.85
CA PHE A 281 0.41 -21.95 -3.88
C PHE A 281 0.53 -22.65 -5.25
N THR A 282 -0.37 -22.33 -6.20
CA THR A 282 -0.36 -22.89 -7.56
C THR A 282 0.69 -22.32 -8.52
N GLY A 283 1.39 -21.23 -8.18
CA GLY A 283 2.57 -20.80 -8.97
C GLY A 283 2.31 -20.23 -10.37
N LEU A 284 1.07 -19.92 -10.73
CA LEU A 284 0.68 -19.35 -12.04
C LEU A 284 0.19 -17.90 -12.00
N GLY A 285 0.02 -17.32 -10.80
CA GLY A 285 -0.42 -15.94 -10.64
C GLY A 285 -1.95 -15.77 -10.50
N VAL A 286 -2.48 -14.78 -11.22
CA VAL A 286 -3.92 -14.46 -11.35
C VAL A 286 -4.45 -14.84 -12.74
N GLY A 287 -5.65 -15.41 -12.80
CA GLY A 287 -6.37 -15.72 -14.05
C GLY A 287 -6.52 -17.23 -14.31
N GLU A 288 -5.53 -18.02 -13.91
CA GLU A 288 -5.54 -19.48 -14.03
C GLU A 288 -6.32 -20.14 -12.87
N ASN A 289 -6.99 -21.27 -13.14
CA ASN A 289 -7.80 -22.00 -12.14
C ASN A 289 -7.19 -23.35 -11.71
N SER A 290 -6.12 -23.80 -12.38
CA SER A 290 -5.39 -25.03 -12.08
C SER A 290 -3.92 -24.71 -11.76
N ASN A 291 -3.12 -25.75 -11.53
CA ASN A 291 -1.67 -25.70 -11.73
C ASN A 291 -1.35 -26.10 -13.19
N ASP A 292 -0.13 -25.83 -13.66
CA ASP A 292 0.37 -26.36 -14.94
C ASP A 292 1.23 -27.62 -14.78
N ASP A 293 1.83 -27.85 -13.61
CA ASP A 293 2.50 -29.12 -13.28
C ASP A 293 2.07 -29.75 -11.94
N ASN A 294 2.70 -30.85 -11.54
CA ASN A 294 2.39 -31.57 -10.29
C ASN A 294 3.16 -31.04 -9.05
N ARG A 295 3.60 -29.78 -9.04
CA ARG A 295 4.40 -29.16 -7.95
C ARG A 295 3.84 -27.80 -7.57
N MET A 296 3.68 -27.59 -6.27
CA MET A 296 3.29 -26.28 -5.76
C MET A 296 4.47 -25.32 -5.75
N MET A 297 4.15 -24.03 -5.86
CA MET A 297 5.03 -22.95 -5.42
C MET A 297 5.11 -22.96 -3.89
N TYR A 298 6.32 -22.73 -3.35
CA TYR A 298 6.56 -22.51 -1.93
C TYR A 298 7.19 -21.14 -1.71
N SER A 299 6.78 -20.44 -0.65
CA SER A 299 7.39 -19.17 -0.23
C SER A 299 7.51 -19.10 1.29
N GLY A 300 8.64 -18.59 1.78
CA GLY A 300 8.87 -18.28 3.18
C GLY A 300 9.48 -16.89 3.34
N ARG A 301 9.09 -16.18 4.40
CA ARG A 301 9.69 -14.91 4.84
C ARG A 301 9.84 -14.94 6.36
N LEU A 302 11.00 -14.49 6.84
CA LEU A 302 11.25 -14.16 8.24
C LEU A 302 11.53 -12.66 8.35
N GLN A 303 10.95 -12.00 9.34
CA GLN A 303 11.13 -10.58 9.61
C GLN A 303 11.42 -10.38 11.10
N TRP A 304 12.42 -9.57 11.42
CA TRP A 304 12.81 -9.21 12.78
C TRP A 304 12.66 -7.70 12.96
N ASN A 305 11.78 -7.28 13.86
CA ASN A 305 11.55 -5.88 14.21
C ASN A 305 12.48 -5.53 15.39
N ALA A 306 13.75 -5.26 15.09
CA ALA A 306 14.87 -5.25 16.04
C ALA A 306 14.77 -4.24 17.19
N LEU A 307 13.94 -3.19 17.05
CA LEU A 307 13.70 -2.17 18.10
C LEU A 307 12.34 -2.33 18.79
N GLY A 308 11.61 -3.40 18.49
CA GLY A 308 10.27 -3.71 19.01
C GLY A 308 9.13 -3.02 18.24
N GLY A 309 8.00 -3.73 18.13
CA GLY A 309 6.80 -3.27 17.45
C GLY A 309 6.73 -3.71 15.99
N GLU A 310 5.55 -4.16 15.54
CA GLU A 310 5.36 -4.63 14.16
C GLU A 310 5.51 -3.46 13.17
N MET A 311 6.56 -3.47 12.34
CA MET A 311 6.75 -2.48 11.27
C MET A 311 5.77 -2.73 10.11
N PRO A 312 4.71 -1.90 9.95
CA PRO A 312 3.64 -2.16 8.98
C PRO A 312 4.12 -2.02 7.54
N PHE A 313 3.40 -2.63 6.60
CA PHE A 313 3.68 -2.53 5.16
C PHE A 313 3.18 -1.19 4.58
N SER A 314 3.83 -0.10 5.01
CA SER A 314 3.56 1.28 4.61
C SER A 314 4.85 2.11 4.59
N GLN A 315 5.17 2.68 3.42
CA GLN A 315 6.31 3.58 3.24
C GLN A 315 5.99 5.00 3.74
N SER A 316 6.98 5.91 3.73
CA SER A 316 6.95 7.24 4.37
C SER A 316 6.84 7.18 5.90
N ASP A 317 7.37 8.17 6.62
CA ASP A 317 7.14 8.32 8.07
C ASP A 317 6.02 9.35 8.37
N LEU A 318 4.81 9.04 7.87
CA LEU A 318 3.60 9.85 8.07
C LEU A 318 3.09 9.90 9.53
N GLU A 319 3.56 8.97 10.36
CA GLU A 319 3.11 8.81 11.75
C GLU A 319 4.07 9.50 12.74
N TYR A 320 5.22 9.98 12.25
CA TYR A 320 6.32 10.59 13.01
C TYR A 320 6.82 9.70 14.15
N HIS A 321 7.68 8.73 13.83
CA HIS A 321 8.23 7.79 14.79
C HIS A 321 9.20 8.50 15.77
N GLU A 322 8.71 8.91 16.94
CA GLU A 322 9.50 9.64 17.95
C GLU A 322 10.79 8.89 18.36
N SER A 323 10.63 7.57 18.56
CA SER A 323 11.68 6.57 18.76
C SER A 323 12.01 5.87 17.44
N PRO A 324 13.28 5.48 17.21
CA PRO A 324 13.66 4.79 15.99
C PRO A 324 13.01 3.39 15.91
N ALA A 325 12.49 3.05 14.73
CA ALA A 325 11.96 1.72 14.44
C ALA A 325 12.74 1.09 13.28
N LEU A 326 13.17 -0.16 13.45
CA LEU A 326 14.06 -0.89 12.54
C LEU A 326 13.52 -2.30 12.31
N GLY A 327 13.42 -2.70 11.06
CA GLY A 327 13.03 -4.04 10.63
C GLY A 327 14.01 -4.61 9.60
N PHE A 328 14.46 -5.83 9.82
CA PHE A 328 15.17 -6.66 8.85
C PHE A 328 14.23 -7.76 8.36
N ALA A 329 14.32 -8.18 7.10
CA ALA A 329 13.66 -9.38 6.63
C ALA A 329 14.45 -10.13 5.56
N PHE A 330 14.28 -11.45 5.54
CA PHE A 330 14.78 -12.33 4.51
C PHE A 330 13.62 -13.17 3.97
N ALA A 331 13.56 -13.38 2.66
CA ALA A 331 12.57 -14.26 2.05
C ALA A 331 13.21 -15.16 0.99
N ALA A 332 12.62 -16.34 0.79
CA ALA A 332 12.97 -17.28 -0.25
C ALA A 332 11.70 -17.88 -0.85
N ALA A 333 11.70 -18.10 -2.17
CA ALA A 333 10.61 -18.75 -2.87
C ALA A 333 11.14 -19.70 -3.94
N THR A 334 10.46 -20.82 -4.14
CA THR A 334 10.71 -21.73 -5.26
C THR A 334 9.42 -22.05 -5.97
N ASN A 335 9.46 -22.10 -7.30
CA ASN A 335 8.32 -22.41 -8.16
C ASN A 335 8.77 -23.28 -9.33
N ARG A 336 7.82 -24.01 -9.93
CA ARG A 336 8.02 -24.58 -11.27
C ARG A 336 6.75 -24.39 -12.09
N SER A 337 6.84 -23.64 -13.17
CA SER A 337 5.73 -23.42 -14.11
C SER A 337 6.24 -22.91 -15.47
N ARG A 338 5.33 -22.60 -16.39
CA ARG A 338 5.60 -21.95 -17.69
C ARG A 338 5.99 -20.47 -17.59
N CYS A 339 5.83 -19.85 -16.42
CA CYS A 339 6.09 -18.43 -16.20
C CYS A 339 7.50 -18.21 -15.65
N THR A 340 8.15 -17.08 -16.00
CA THR A 340 9.40 -16.65 -15.33
C THR A 340 9.25 -15.38 -14.49
N VAL A 341 8.17 -14.61 -14.71
CA VAL A 341 7.74 -13.45 -13.90
C VAL A 341 6.22 -13.38 -13.77
N PHE A 342 5.74 -12.64 -12.75
CA PHE A 342 4.32 -12.51 -12.43
C PHE A 342 3.87 -11.06 -12.36
N ARG A 343 2.78 -10.72 -13.06
CA ARG A 343 2.16 -9.40 -13.01
C ARG A 343 0.69 -9.52 -12.66
N THR A 344 0.15 -8.72 -11.74
CA THR A 344 -1.32 -8.72 -11.54
C THR A 344 -2.01 -7.93 -12.65
N ASP A 345 -2.40 -8.63 -13.71
CA ASP A 345 -3.43 -8.27 -14.68
C ASP A 345 -4.20 -9.56 -15.07
N SER A 346 -4.95 -9.57 -16.18
CA SER A 346 -5.74 -10.74 -16.62
C SER A 346 -4.93 -11.88 -17.21
N ASN A 347 -3.68 -11.62 -17.64
CA ASN A 347 -2.73 -12.64 -18.06
C ASN A 347 -1.48 -12.51 -17.17
N SER A 348 -1.53 -13.14 -16.00
CA SER A 348 -0.52 -12.89 -14.95
C SER A 348 0.81 -13.57 -15.19
N CYS A 349 0.80 -14.66 -15.95
CA CYS A 349 1.98 -15.42 -16.36
C CYS A 349 2.75 -14.65 -17.43
N ARG A 350 4.01 -14.29 -17.14
CA ARG A 350 4.85 -13.49 -18.03
C ARG A 350 6.26 -14.07 -18.16
N ASN A 351 6.95 -13.63 -19.20
CA ASN A 351 8.33 -13.98 -19.49
C ASN A 351 9.28 -12.83 -19.10
N LEU A 352 10.49 -13.18 -18.69
CA LEU A 352 11.63 -12.28 -18.66
C LEU A 352 12.04 -11.87 -20.10
N PRO A 353 12.75 -10.73 -20.28
CA PRO A 353 13.41 -10.42 -21.55
C PRO A 353 14.28 -11.59 -22.02
N GLY A 354 14.22 -11.92 -23.31
CA GLY A 354 14.95 -13.06 -23.89
C GLY A 354 14.34 -14.45 -23.65
N PHE A 355 13.19 -14.56 -22.96
CA PHE A 355 12.48 -15.84 -22.77
C PHE A 355 11.22 -15.93 -23.64
N GLU A 356 11.14 -17.01 -24.41
CA GLU A 356 9.93 -17.41 -25.13
C GLU A 356 8.82 -17.90 -24.17
N PRO A 357 7.54 -17.91 -24.60
CA PRO A 357 6.44 -18.49 -23.82
C PRO A 357 6.74 -19.93 -23.43
N GLY A 358 6.83 -20.18 -22.12
CA GLY A 358 7.16 -21.49 -21.59
C GLY A 358 6.09 -22.53 -21.88
N ARG A 359 6.51 -23.80 -21.91
CA ARG A 359 5.61 -24.95 -21.78
C ARG A 359 5.29 -25.20 -20.31
N ASP A 360 4.18 -25.89 -20.07
CA ASP A 360 3.72 -26.26 -18.73
C ASP A 360 4.84 -26.93 -17.92
N GLY A 361 5.16 -26.36 -16.76
CA GLY A 361 6.28 -26.79 -15.92
C GLY A 361 7.67 -26.66 -16.56
N GLN A 362 7.92 -25.82 -17.56
CA GLN A 362 9.25 -25.70 -18.19
C GLN A 362 10.30 -25.09 -17.25
N TYR A 363 9.99 -23.98 -16.59
CA TYR A 363 10.97 -23.21 -15.82
C TYR A 363 10.85 -23.50 -14.33
N ARG A 364 11.97 -23.84 -13.68
CA ARG A 364 12.07 -23.73 -12.22
C ARG A 364 12.62 -22.35 -11.87
N LEU A 365 11.92 -21.64 -10.99
CA LEU A 365 12.37 -20.37 -10.44
C LEU A 365 12.83 -20.60 -9.01
N ASN A 366 14.06 -20.21 -8.68
CA ASN A 366 14.54 -20.07 -7.30
C ASN A 366 14.77 -18.58 -7.05
N GLN A 367 14.27 -18.04 -5.94
CA GLN A 367 14.35 -16.61 -5.62
C GLN A 367 14.70 -16.43 -4.15
N MET A 368 15.54 -15.44 -3.86
CA MET A 368 15.85 -14.97 -2.51
C MET A 368 15.88 -13.45 -2.48
N MET A 369 15.55 -12.85 -1.33
CA MET A 369 15.71 -11.41 -1.11
C MET A 369 16.02 -11.10 0.35
N GLU A 370 16.72 -9.98 0.55
CA GLU A 370 16.88 -9.31 1.84
C GLU A 370 16.27 -7.91 1.80
N GLU A 371 15.88 -7.41 2.97
CA GLU A 371 15.14 -6.17 3.13
C GLU A 371 15.54 -5.49 4.45
N VAL A 372 15.76 -4.17 4.39
CA VAL A 372 15.94 -3.31 5.58
C VAL A 372 14.92 -2.17 5.52
N ARG A 373 14.22 -1.91 6.62
CA ARG A 373 13.26 -0.80 6.75
C ARG A 373 13.50 -0.06 8.05
N PHE A 374 13.63 1.26 7.99
CA PHE A 374 13.89 2.12 9.14
C PHE A 374 13.01 3.37 9.11
N LYS A 375 12.52 3.82 10.26
CA LYS A 375 11.79 5.09 10.43
C LYS A 375 12.21 5.79 11.72
N TRP A 376 12.34 7.11 11.67
CA TRP A 376 12.61 7.95 12.84
C TRP A 376 12.33 9.44 12.53
N ARG A 377 11.47 10.09 13.31
CA ARG A 377 11.23 11.56 13.31
C ARG A 377 11.00 12.17 11.92
N GLY A 378 10.15 11.54 11.12
CA GLY A 378 9.84 11.98 9.76
C GLY A 378 10.84 11.47 8.70
N PHE A 379 11.95 10.84 9.09
CA PHE A 379 12.82 10.11 8.17
C PHE A 379 12.32 8.69 7.97
N SER A 380 12.38 8.24 6.72
CA SER A 380 12.17 6.84 6.35
C SER A 380 13.27 6.39 5.40
N LEU A 381 13.76 5.16 5.62
CA LEU A 381 14.72 4.48 4.77
C LEU A 381 14.20 3.07 4.48
N LYS A 382 14.40 2.63 3.26
CA LYS A 382 14.13 1.28 2.79
C LYS A 382 15.23 0.81 1.85
N HIS A 383 15.63 -0.45 2.02
CA HIS A 383 16.47 -1.19 1.09
C HIS A 383 15.81 -2.55 0.79
N GLU A 384 15.92 -3.01 -0.46
CA GLU A 384 15.75 -4.42 -0.83
C GLU A 384 16.89 -4.84 -1.78
N MET A 385 17.36 -6.07 -1.66
CA MET A 385 18.27 -6.73 -2.61
C MET A 385 17.72 -8.11 -2.94
N HIS A 386 17.68 -8.48 -4.23
CA HIS A 386 17.04 -9.68 -4.74
C HIS A 386 17.97 -10.48 -5.64
N TRP A 387 17.84 -11.81 -5.59
CA TRP A 387 18.42 -12.76 -6.53
C TRP A 387 17.34 -13.69 -7.09
N LYS A 388 17.46 -14.03 -8.37
CA LYS A 388 16.64 -15.04 -9.05
C LYS A 388 17.52 -15.93 -9.91
N GLU A 389 17.36 -17.24 -9.79
CA GLU A 389 17.79 -18.22 -10.77
C GLU A 389 16.56 -18.75 -11.53
N VAL A 390 16.65 -18.73 -12.86
CA VAL A 390 15.75 -19.46 -13.76
C VAL A 390 16.49 -20.68 -14.28
N ILE A 391 15.91 -21.87 -14.12
CA ILE A 391 16.41 -23.12 -14.71
C ILE A 391 15.39 -23.62 -15.74
N ASP A 392 15.75 -23.60 -17.01
CA ASP A 392 15.01 -24.32 -18.05
C ASP A 392 15.19 -25.84 -17.84
N THR A 393 14.10 -26.55 -17.59
CA THR A 393 14.16 -27.99 -17.31
C THR A 393 14.22 -28.86 -18.56
N LEU A 394 13.90 -28.33 -19.75
CA LEU A 394 13.93 -29.03 -21.04
C LEU A 394 15.32 -29.01 -21.68
N LYS A 395 16.13 -27.98 -21.42
CA LYS A 395 17.55 -27.91 -21.83
C LYS A 395 18.41 -28.98 -21.14
N SER A 396 19.45 -29.48 -21.80
CA SER A 396 20.36 -30.49 -21.22
C SER A 396 21.12 -29.95 -20.00
N GLN A 397 21.58 -30.81 -19.07
CA GLN A 397 22.27 -30.36 -17.85
C GLN A 397 23.54 -29.52 -18.12
N ASN A 398 24.17 -29.69 -19.29
CA ASN A 398 25.41 -29.03 -19.69
C ASN A 398 25.18 -27.91 -20.73
N ASP A 399 23.93 -27.58 -21.06
CA ASP A 399 23.57 -26.46 -21.94
C ASP A 399 23.83 -25.14 -21.19
N PRO A 400 24.69 -24.23 -21.70
CA PRO A 400 25.04 -23.01 -20.98
C PRO A 400 23.83 -22.09 -20.75
N ALA A 401 22.85 -22.10 -21.67
CA ALA A 401 21.61 -21.34 -21.53
C ALA A 401 20.52 -22.11 -20.75
N ARG A 402 20.87 -23.19 -20.03
CA ARG A 402 19.95 -23.86 -19.08
C ARG A 402 19.67 -23.01 -17.85
N LYS A 403 20.61 -22.14 -17.46
CA LYS A 403 20.50 -21.27 -16.30
C LYS A 403 20.59 -19.81 -16.72
N THR A 404 19.87 -18.97 -15.99
CA THR A 404 19.97 -17.51 -16.05
C THR A 404 19.88 -17.00 -14.62
N ASN A 405 20.86 -16.21 -14.19
CA ASN A 405 20.86 -15.60 -12.87
C ASN A 405 20.63 -14.10 -13.01
N LEU A 406 19.76 -13.55 -12.17
CA LEU A 406 19.40 -12.14 -12.11
C LEU A 406 19.71 -11.61 -10.72
N ILE A 407 20.17 -10.37 -10.64
CA ILE A 407 20.33 -9.63 -9.38
C ILE A 407 19.75 -8.22 -9.53
N GLY A 408 19.10 -7.71 -8.49
CA GLY A 408 18.53 -6.37 -8.54
C GLY A 408 18.22 -5.83 -7.15
N GLY A 409 18.41 -4.54 -6.95
CA GLY A 409 18.27 -3.92 -5.65
C GLY A 409 17.82 -2.47 -5.73
N LEU A 410 17.25 -1.99 -4.63
CA LEU A 410 16.80 -0.60 -4.48
C LEU A 410 17.25 -0.05 -3.12
N VAL A 411 17.55 1.24 -3.08
CA VAL A 411 17.60 2.03 -1.84
C VAL A 411 16.73 3.26 -2.02
N GLN A 412 15.86 3.51 -1.05
CA GLN A 412 14.83 4.54 -1.10
C GLN A 412 14.77 5.24 0.25
N ALA A 413 14.91 6.56 0.28
CA ALA A 413 14.86 7.35 1.51
C ALA A 413 14.04 8.62 1.32
N GLY A 414 13.31 9.04 2.35
CA GLY A 414 12.50 10.26 2.31
C GLY A 414 12.33 10.92 3.67
N TYR A 415 12.08 12.23 3.64
CA TYR A 415 12.00 13.10 4.80
C TYR A 415 10.90 14.15 4.68
N PHE A 416 10.34 14.57 5.82
CA PHE A 416 9.44 15.73 5.96
C PHE A 416 10.24 16.94 6.48
N PRO A 417 10.65 17.91 5.63
CA PRO A 417 11.62 18.94 6.05
C PRO A 417 11.11 19.92 7.10
N HIS A 418 9.79 19.98 7.33
CA HIS A 418 9.15 20.83 8.34
C HIS A 418 9.77 20.73 9.74
N TYR A 419 10.26 19.55 10.12
CA TYR A 419 10.89 19.31 11.42
C TYR A 419 12.29 19.95 11.57
N ILE A 420 12.82 20.57 10.51
CA ILE A 420 14.06 21.37 10.51
C ILE A 420 13.78 22.80 10.02
N ILE A 421 12.88 22.97 9.04
CA ILE A 421 12.54 24.23 8.37
C ILE A 421 11.02 24.46 8.50
N PRO A 422 10.54 25.15 9.55
CA PRO A 422 9.11 25.27 9.85
C PRO A 422 8.25 25.88 8.74
N GLU A 423 8.86 26.69 7.87
CA GLU A 423 8.24 27.33 6.70
C GLU A 423 7.79 26.31 5.64
N ILE A 424 8.41 25.12 5.60
CA ILE A 424 7.99 24.03 4.71
C ILE A 424 6.75 23.35 5.31
N PRO A 425 5.66 23.13 4.57
CA PRO A 425 4.44 22.54 5.12
C PRO A 425 4.68 21.14 5.71
N LYS A 426 4.18 20.90 6.92
CA LYS A 426 4.27 19.61 7.64
C LYS A 426 3.78 18.37 6.86
N ASN A 427 2.94 18.57 5.85
CA ASN A 427 2.37 17.52 5.01
C ASN A 427 3.17 17.28 3.70
N LEU A 428 4.33 17.92 3.52
CA LEU A 428 5.18 17.80 2.33
C LEU A 428 6.39 16.90 2.60
N GLU A 429 6.47 15.78 1.87
CA GLU A 429 7.60 14.86 1.88
C GLU A 429 8.43 15.02 0.60
N PHE A 430 9.75 14.93 0.74
CA PHE A 430 10.68 14.73 -0.37
C PHE A 430 11.38 13.39 -0.21
N ALA A 431 11.51 12.63 -1.29
CA ALA A 431 12.21 11.34 -1.26
C ALA A 431 13.05 11.10 -2.52
N GLY A 432 14.12 10.33 -2.35
CA GLY A 432 14.99 9.84 -3.42
C GLY A 432 15.02 8.31 -3.45
N ARG A 433 15.11 7.73 -4.65
CA ARG A 433 15.28 6.31 -4.89
C ARG A 433 16.39 6.09 -5.91
N TYR A 434 17.31 5.18 -5.60
CA TYR A 434 18.14 4.52 -6.58
C TYR A 434 17.71 3.05 -6.68
N ALA A 435 17.64 2.51 -7.89
CA ALA A 435 17.42 1.09 -8.12
C ALA A 435 18.20 0.60 -9.34
N PHE A 436 18.60 -0.67 -9.34
CA PHE A 436 19.24 -1.32 -10.47
C PHE A 436 18.70 -2.74 -10.67
N VAL A 437 18.80 -3.21 -11.91
CA VAL A 437 18.48 -4.57 -12.33
C VAL A 437 19.58 -5.04 -13.27
N ASP A 438 20.13 -6.20 -12.99
CA ASP A 438 20.91 -7.01 -13.90
C ASP A 438 20.02 -8.20 -14.34
N PRO A 439 19.53 -8.22 -15.60
CA PRO A 439 18.59 -9.22 -16.07
C PRO A 439 19.24 -10.52 -16.56
N ASN A 440 20.57 -10.59 -16.66
CA ASN A 440 21.34 -11.82 -16.79
C ASN A 440 22.83 -11.57 -16.48
N VAL A 441 23.31 -11.97 -15.29
CA VAL A 441 24.70 -11.67 -14.83
C VAL A 441 25.81 -12.29 -15.68
N ASP A 442 25.46 -13.23 -16.56
CA ASP A 442 26.36 -13.86 -17.54
C ASP A 442 26.45 -13.05 -18.86
N VAL A 443 25.70 -11.94 -18.99
CA VAL A 443 25.68 -11.01 -20.12
C VAL A 443 26.27 -9.65 -19.71
N GLY A 444 27.02 -9.02 -20.61
CA GLY A 444 27.59 -7.70 -20.36
C GLY A 444 26.73 -6.56 -20.91
N LYS A 445 26.56 -5.49 -20.12
CA LYS A 445 25.96 -4.19 -20.50
C LYS A 445 24.43 -4.16 -20.71
N ASP A 446 23.69 -5.16 -20.25
CA ASP A 446 22.22 -5.19 -20.28
C ASP A 446 21.56 -4.60 -19.01
N ARG A 447 22.35 -4.33 -17.96
CA ARG A 447 21.94 -3.67 -16.71
C ARG A 447 21.09 -2.42 -16.95
N GLN A 448 20.01 -2.33 -16.19
CA GLN A 448 19.04 -1.22 -16.16
C GLN A 448 19.15 -0.48 -14.82
N GLU A 449 19.06 0.85 -14.83
CA GLU A 449 19.16 1.68 -13.61
C GLU A 449 18.07 2.76 -13.56
N GLU A 450 17.69 3.15 -12.35
CA GLU A 450 16.67 4.15 -12.05
C GLU A 450 17.17 5.08 -10.94
N PHE A 451 17.17 6.38 -11.19
CA PHE A 451 17.37 7.43 -10.18
C PHE A 451 16.11 8.32 -10.15
N SER A 452 15.25 8.13 -9.15
CA SER A 452 13.99 8.87 -9.01
C SER A 452 14.01 9.84 -7.85
N GLY A 453 13.61 11.09 -8.08
CA GLY A 453 13.26 12.06 -7.05
C GLY A 453 11.75 12.32 -7.03
N ILE A 454 11.16 12.45 -5.85
CA ILE A 454 9.72 12.71 -5.70
C ILE A 454 9.42 13.75 -4.62
N MET A 455 8.43 14.59 -4.90
CA MET A 455 7.79 15.50 -3.94
C MET A 455 6.33 15.07 -3.79
N THR A 456 5.87 14.84 -2.55
CA THR A 456 4.52 14.35 -2.26
C THR A 456 3.86 15.23 -1.20
N TYR A 457 2.69 15.79 -1.54
CA TYR A 457 1.85 16.53 -0.60
C TYR A 457 0.66 15.66 -0.17
N PHE A 458 0.55 15.41 1.13
CA PHE A 458 -0.48 14.57 1.71
C PHE A 458 -1.64 15.42 2.26
N PHE A 459 -2.84 15.31 1.68
CA PHE A 459 -4.04 15.94 2.23
C PHE A 459 -4.63 15.13 3.40
N ASN A 460 -4.58 13.80 3.30
CA ASN A 460 -5.01 12.87 4.35
C ASN A 460 -4.15 11.59 4.28
N GLY A 461 -2.87 11.71 4.60
CA GLY A 461 -1.88 10.63 4.49
C GLY A 461 -1.97 9.89 3.15
N HIS A 462 -1.76 8.56 3.16
CA HIS A 462 -1.89 7.73 1.96
C HIS A 462 -3.33 7.59 1.41
N ALA A 463 -4.35 8.19 2.05
CA ALA A 463 -5.73 8.16 1.55
C ALA A 463 -6.04 9.30 0.57
N ASN A 464 -5.44 10.48 0.72
CA ASN A 464 -5.53 11.57 -0.26
C ASN A 464 -4.19 12.27 -0.40
N LYS A 465 -3.54 12.18 -1.56
CA LYS A 465 -2.22 12.79 -1.83
C LYS A 465 -1.98 13.11 -3.30
N VAL A 466 -1.25 14.19 -3.56
CA VAL A 466 -0.71 14.55 -4.88
C VAL A 466 0.81 14.34 -4.86
N ASN A 467 1.33 13.79 -5.95
CA ASN A 467 2.71 13.31 -6.05
C ASN A 467 3.29 13.81 -7.39
N PHE A 468 4.46 14.44 -7.36
CA PHE A 468 5.24 14.83 -8.54
C PHE A 468 6.60 14.12 -8.50
N GLN A 469 6.85 13.24 -9.47
CA GLN A 469 8.07 12.42 -9.57
C GLN A 469 8.82 12.74 -10.86
N VAL A 470 10.15 12.83 -10.75
CA VAL A 470 11.10 12.83 -11.87
C VAL A 470 11.95 11.58 -11.77
N SER A 471 12.19 10.87 -12.88
CA SER A 471 12.95 9.61 -12.92
C SER A 471 13.96 9.65 -14.05
N HIS A 472 15.25 9.64 -13.74
CA HIS A 472 16.29 9.34 -14.72
C HIS A 472 16.38 7.82 -14.87
N LEU A 473 16.31 7.33 -16.10
CA LEU A 473 16.23 5.90 -16.42
C LEU A 473 17.35 5.56 -17.39
N VAL A 474 18.08 4.48 -17.12
CA VAL A 474 19.20 3.99 -17.94
C VAL A 474 18.91 2.57 -18.40
N VAL A 475 19.02 2.32 -19.70
CA VAL A 475 18.82 1.00 -20.33
C VAL A 475 19.91 0.79 -21.38
N GLN A 476 20.70 -0.28 -21.24
CA GLN A 476 21.78 -0.63 -22.18
C GLN A 476 22.82 0.50 -22.44
N GLY A 477 22.99 1.40 -21.47
CA GLY A 477 23.87 2.58 -21.58
C GLY A 477 23.26 3.80 -22.28
N GLN A 478 22.03 3.72 -22.78
CA GLN A 478 21.22 4.89 -23.15
C GLN A 478 20.42 5.39 -21.94
N SER A 479 20.00 6.65 -21.94
CA SER A 479 19.27 7.24 -20.81
C SER A 479 18.29 8.36 -21.18
N ASP A 480 17.16 8.44 -20.49
CA ASP A 480 16.18 9.55 -20.61
C ASP A 480 15.58 9.95 -19.24
N GLN A 481 14.72 10.97 -19.22
CA GLN A 481 14.01 11.52 -18.05
C GLN A 481 12.50 11.28 -18.18
N ARG A 482 11.86 10.79 -17.11
CA ARG A 482 10.40 10.61 -17.03
C ARG A 482 9.78 11.39 -15.88
N PHE A 483 8.77 12.18 -16.21
CA PHE A 483 7.95 12.99 -15.33
C PHE A 483 6.57 12.33 -15.09
N TRP A 484 6.15 12.30 -13.83
CA TRP A 484 4.81 11.89 -13.43
C TRP A 484 4.17 12.93 -12.50
N LEU A 485 2.92 13.29 -12.79
CA LEU A 485 2.02 13.94 -11.84
C LEU A 485 0.87 12.98 -11.55
N GLN A 486 0.62 12.67 -10.27
CA GLN A 486 -0.40 11.69 -9.89
C GLN A 486 -1.19 12.17 -8.68
N TRP A 487 -2.52 12.12 -8.77
CA TRP A 487 -3.42 12.25 -7.63
C TRP A 487 -3.92 10.85 -7.23
N ASP A 488 -3.95 10.58 -5.93
CA ASP A 488 -4.40 9.33 -5.34
C ASP A 488 -5.46 9.65 -4.28
N LEU A 489 -6.70 9.20 -4.50
CA LEU A 489 -7.86 9.48 -3.67
C LEU A 489 -8.57 8.18 -3.28
N THR A 490 -8.71 7.95 -1.98
CA THR A 490 -9.35 6.78 -1.36
C THR A 490 -10.45 7.26 -0.41
N PHE A 491 -11.64 6.68 -0.55
CA PHE A 491 -12.82 6.97 0.26
C PHE A 491 -13.57 5.66 0.55
#